data_AF-A0A9P4HYR5-F1
#
_entry.id   AF-A0A9P4HYR5-F1
#
_cell.length_a   1.000
_cell.length_b   1.000
_cell.length_c   1.000
_cell.angle_alpha   90.00
_cell.angle_beta   90.00
_cell.angle_gamma   90.00
#
_symmetry.space_group_name_H-M   'P 1'
#
loop_
_entity.id
_entity.type
_entity.pdbx_description
1 polymer ?
#
loop_
_entity_poly.entity_id
_entity_poly.type
_entity_poly.pdbx_seq_one_letter_code
_entity_poly.pdbx_strand_id
1 'polypeptide(L)'
;ALHHFQVQNELLHHEIAGLREALSTKKKHKKHGKPLDLKQGKGYHGGAVFWSPRKVREAQARLTEKEREAEEEETQKAIRKARTTAEKLLKEKEAAEKRTARANAKKEREKAKAEKEVARIARIEAQNTKKVSQTAQKGKRKASAPALPKAKRQRSGGSATVAAARPEPVPAAPSKVNSRGRTIKIPQKFR
;
A
#
# COMPACT_ATOMS: atom_id res chain seq x y z
N ALA A 1 31.29 77.35 -13.78
CA ALA A 1 30.97 76.08 -13.08
C ALA A 1 29.94 75.25 -13.85
N LEU A 2 28.79 75.81 -14.25
CA LEU A 2 27.72 75.08 -14.96
C LEU A 2 28.20 74.36 -16.24
N HIS A 3 28.98 75.05 -17.08
CA HIS A 3 29.52 74.48 -18.32
C HIS A 3 30.37 73.22 -18.09
N HIS A 4 31.15 73.18 -17.00
CA HIS A 4 31.98 72.02 -16.68
C HIS A 4 31.13 70.79 -16.34
N PHE A 5 30.07 70.97 -15.54
CA PHE A 5 29.13 69.89 -15.21
C PHE A 5 28.34 69.41 -16.42
N GLN A 6 27.99 70.31 -17.34
CA GLN A 6 27.31 69.93 -18.58
C GLN A 6 28.22 69.03 -19.44
N VAL A 7 29.47 69.42 -19.65
CA VAL A 7 30.45 68.63 -20.43
C VAL A 7 30.69 67.25 -19.80
N GLN A 8 30.77 67.18 -18.46
CA GLN A 8 30.93 65.89 -17.76
C GLN A 8 29.72 64.97 -17.95
N ASN A 9 28.50 65.50 -17.87
CA ASN A 9 27.29 64.71 -18.09
C ASN A 9 27.18 64.20 -19.53
N GLU A 10 27.49 65.04 -20.51
CA GLU A 10 27.51 64.64 -21.92
C GLU A 10 28.53 63.52 -22.17
N LEU A 11 29.73 63.63 -21.60
CA LEU A 11 30.75 62.59 -21.69
C LEU A 11 30.27 61.26 -21.07
N LEU A 12 29.65 61.31 -19.88
CA LEU A 12 29.06 60.14 -19.24
C LEU A 12 27.94 59.52 -20.08
N HIS A 13 27.10 60.32 -20.72
CA HIS A 13 26.05 59.81 -21.61
C HIS A 13 26.62 59.09 -22.83
N HIS A 14 27.68 59.63 -23.44
CA HIS A 14 28.36 58.98 -24.56
C HIS A 14 29.05 57.69 -24.13
N GLU A 15 29.68 57.65 -22.96
CA GLU A 15 30.27 56.43 -22.40
C GLU A 15 29.21 55.36 -22.15
N ILE A 16 28.09 55.73 -21.51
CA ILE A 16 26.98 54.79 -21.26
C ILE A 16 26.39 54.28 -22.59
N ALA A 17 26.23 55.14 -23.59
CA ALA A 17 25.76 54.75 -24.92
C ALA A 17 26.74 53.78 -25.60
N GLY A 18 28.04 54.10 -25.61
CA GLY A 18 29.08 53.24 -26.17
C GLY A 18 29.19 51.88 -25.47
N LEU A 19 29.04 51.85 -24.15
CA LEU A 19 29.01 50.60 -23.37
C LEU A 19 27.77 49.75 -23.72
N ARG A 20 26.60 50.36 -23.87
CA ARG A 20 25.37 49.67 -24.29
C ARG A 20 25.49 49.12 -25.70
N GLU A 21 26.10 49.86 -26.63
CA GLU A 21 26.38 49.41 -27.99
C GLU A 21 27.41 48.28 -28.02
N ALA A 22 28.48 48.38 -27.23
CA ALA A 22 29.48 47.31 -27.09
C ALA A 22 28.86 46.01 -26.53
N LEU A 23 27.94 46.12 -25.57
CA LEU A 23 27.19 44.97 -25.07
C LEU A 23 26.24 44.39 -26.12
N SER A 24 25.54 45.25 -26.88
CA SER A 24 24.65 44.85 -27.98
C SER A 24 25.41 44.14 -29.11
N THR A 25 26.55 44.68 -29.53
CA THR A 25 27.42 44.09 -30.57
C THR A 25 28.01 42.77 -30.11
N LYS A 26 28.44 42.64 -28.85
CA LYS A 26 28.85 41.34 -28.25
C LYS A 26 27.71 40.31 -28.24
N LYS A 27 26.47 40.74 -28.00
CA LYS A 27 25.28 39.88 -28.09
C LYS A 27 24.97 39.46 -29.54
N LYS A 28 25.26 40.33 -30.51
CA LYS A 28 25.12 40.06 -31.96
C LYS A 28 26.27 39.22 -32.54
N HIS A 29 27.42 39.16 -31.87
CA HIS A 29 28.52 38.30 -32.30
C HIS A 29 28.02 36.86 -32.37
N LYS A 30 28.04 36.30 -33.58
CA LYS A 30 27.52 34.96 -33.86
C LYS A 30 28.41 33.95 -33.15
N LYS A 31 27.97 33.47 -31.98
CA LYS A 31 28.49 32.23 -31.43
C LYS A 31 28.21 31.15 -32.45
N HIS A 32 29.23 30.41 -32.87
CA HIS A 32 29.04 29.25 -33.72
C HIS A 32 28.04 28.30 -33.03
N GLY A 33 27.06 27.82 -33.80
CA GLY A 33 26.05 26.90 -33.29
C GLY A 33 26.65 25.55 -32.88
N LYS A 34 25.80 24.63 -32.42
CA LYS A 34 26.21 23.25 -32.12
C LYS A 34 26.93 22.67 -33.35
N PRO A 35 28.14 22.11 -33.20
CA PRO A 35 28.85 21.52 -34.31
C PRO A 35 28.05 20.34 -34.87
N LEU A 36 28.01 20.26 -36.20
CA LEU A 36 27.33 19.17 -36.89
C LEU A 36 28.18 17.90 -36.80
N ASP A 37 27.59 16.80 -36.33
CA ASP A 37 28.28 15.50 -36.18
C ASP A 37 28.50 14.83 -37.56
N LEU A 38 29.53 15.28 -38.25
CA LEU A 38 29.96 14.76 -39.54
C LEU A 38 30.87 13.54 -39.31
N LYS A 39 30.32 12.34 -39.51
CA LYS A 39 31.06 11.07 -39.34
C LYS A 39 32.07 10.87 -40.48
N GLN A 40 33.36 10.84 -40.14
CA GLN A 40 34.46 10.53 -41.05
C GLN A 40 34.59 9.02 -41.25
N GLY A 41 34.92 8.60 -42.48
CA GLY A 41 35.17 7.19 -42.80
C GLY A 41 36.45 6.66 -42.13
N LYS A 42 36.45 5.37 -41.76
CA LYS A 42 37.47 4.70 -40.94
C LYS A 42 38.91 4.65 -41.50
N GLY A 43 39.16 5.14 -42.72
CA GLY A 43 40.43 4.90 -43.43
C GLY A 43 41.25 6.14 -43.81
N TYR A 44 40.81 7.35 -43.45
CA TYR A 44 41.50 8.58 -43.85
C TYR A 44 41.82 9.44 -42.62
N HIS A 45 43.12 9.62 -42.33
CA HIS A 45 43.60 10.25 -41.09
C HIS A 45 44.51 11.47 -41.30
N GLY A 46 44.56 12.05 -42.50
CA GLY A 46 45.46 13.18 -42.78
C GLY A 46 44.86 14.25 -43.69
N GLY A 47 44.79 15.50 -43.21
CA GLY A 47 44.45 16.68 -44.01
C GLY A 47 43.01 17.21 -43.83
N ALA A 48 42.72 18.33 -44.49
CA ALA A 48 41.40 18.95 -44.48
C ALA A 48 40.38 18.05 -45.20
N VAL A 49 39.28 17.72 -44.52
CA VAL A 49 38.20 16.89 -45.08
C VAL A 49 37.16 17.79 -45.73
N PHE A 50 37.01 17.69 -47.05
CA PHE A 50 35.94 18.38 -47.76
C PHE A 50 34.66 17.54 -47.67
N TRP A 51 33.60 18.12 -47.09
CA TRP A 51 32.32 17.43 -46.93
C TRP A 51 31.42 17.70 -48.11
N SER A 52 30.90 16.64 -48.72
CA SER A 52 29.86 16.79 -49.74
C SER A 52 28.57 17.31 -49.09
N PRO A 53 27.77 18.14 -49.81
CA PRO A 53 26.49 18.65 -49.30
C PRO A 53 25.54 17.55 -48.81
N ARG A 54 25.62 16.35 -49.39
CA ARG A 54 24.87 15.17 -48.95
C ARG A 54 25.21 14.75 -47.53
N LYS A 55 26.49 14.76 -47.14
CA LYS A 55 26.93 14.41 -45.77
C LYS A 55 26.46 15.41 -44.72
N VAL A 56 26.40 16.68 -45.09
CA VAL A 56 25.83 17.74 -44.24
C VAL A 56 24.34 17.48 -43.99
N ARG A 57 23.56 17.16 -45.03
CA ARG A 57 22.13 16.81 -44.86
C ARG A 57 21.92 15.57 -44.01
N GLU A 58 22.71 14.51 -44.22
CA GLU A 58 22.63 13.27 -43.42
C GLU A 58 22.90 13.54 -41.93
N ALA A 59 23.87 14.39 -41.60
CA ALA A 59 24.15 14.74 -40.22
C ALA A 59 23.04 15.60 -39.59
N GLN A 60 22.43 16.51 -40.36
CA GLN A 60 21.29 17.29 -39.90
C GLN A 60 20.07 16.40 -39.63
N ALA A 61 19.77 15.45 -40.52
CA ALA A 61 18.68 14.50 -40.32
C ALA A 61 18.85 13.71 -38.99
N ARG A 62 20.05 13.21 -38.71
CA ARG A 62 20.35 12.52 -37.44
C ARG A 62 20.18 13.41 -36.21
N LEU A 63 20.53 14.70 -36.31
CA LEU A 63 20.31 15.63 -35.20
C LEU A 63 18.81 15.79 -34.95
N THR A 64 18.02 15.98 -36.01
CA THR A 64 16.56 16.11 -35.86
C THR A 64 15.90 14.83 -35.33
N GLU A 65 16.39 13.65 -35.73
CA GLU A 65 15.93 12.36 -35.18
C GLU A 65 16.25 12.25 -33.70
N LYS A 66 17.49 12.54 -33.29
CA LYS A 66 17.89 12.54 -31.87
C LYS A 66 17.09 13.52 -31.02
N GLU A 67 16.80 14.71 -31.56
CA GLU A 67 15.99 15.71 -30.85
C GLU A 67 14.56 15.20 -30.65
N ARG A 68 13.94 14.61 -31.69
CA ARG A 68 12.62 13.97 -31.59
C ARG A 68 12.62 12.81 -30.61
N GLU A 69 13.60 11.91 -30.68
CA GLU A 69 13.75 10.79 -29.75
C GLU A 69 13.87 11.29 -28.31
N ALA A 70 14.63 12.36 -28.06
CA ALA A 70 14.76 12.95 -26.74
C ALA A 70 13.43 13.54 -26.24
N GLU A 71 12.69 14.26 -27.09
CA GLU A 71 11.36 14.79 -26.76
C GLU A 71 10.36 13.65 -26.47
N GLU A 72 10.36 12.60 -27.28
CA GLU A 72 9.56 11.39 -27.06
C GLU A 72 9.93 10.68 -25.75
N GLU A 73 11.21 10.58 -25.42
CA GLU A 73 11.64 10.03 -24.14
C GLU A 73 11.19 10.88 -22.95
N GLU A 74 11.26 12.20 -23.05
CA GLU A 74 10.82 13.12 -22.00
C GLU A 74 9.32 13.01 -21.77
N THR A 75 8.52 13.01 -22.85
CA THR A 75 7.08 12.80 -22.78
C THR A 75 6.74 11.43 -22.18
N GLN A 76 7.43 10.36 -22.60
CA GLN A 76 7.27 9.03 -21.99
C GLN A 76 7.64 9.02 -20.50
N LYS A 77 8.73 9.68 -20.10
CA LYS A 77 9.12 9.80 -18.68
C LYS A 77 8.04 10.54 -17.89
N ALA A 78 7.43 11.59 -18.44
CA ALA A 78 6.32 12.30 -17.81
C ALA A 78 5.08 11.41 -17.66
N ILE A 79 4.69 10.69 -18.71
CA ILE A 79 3.56 9.74 -18.70
C ILE A 79 3.79 8.62 -17.67
N ARG A 80 5.00 8.05 -17.63
CA ARG A 80 5.36 7.02 -16.63
C ARG A 80 5.21 7.55 -15.20
N LYS A 81 5.71 8.77 -14.92
CA LYS A 81 5.54 9.41 -13.61
C LYS A 81 4.07 9.59 -13.26
N ALA A 82 3.26 10.15 -14.18
CA ALA A 82 1.83 10.36 -13.98
C ALA A 82 1.06 9.04 -13.74
N ARG A 83 1.43 7.96 -14.45
CA ARG A 83 0.86 6.64 -14.23
C ARG A 83 1.19 6.10 -12.84
N THR A 84 2.45 6.19 -12.41
CA THR A 84 2.85 5.70 -11.08
C THR A 84 2.17 6.46 -9.94
N THR A 85 1.93 7.76 -10.09
CA THR A 85 1.20 8.53 -9.07
C THR A 85 -0.27 8.16 -9.05
N ALA A 86 -0.91 7.99 -10.21
CA ALA A 86 -2.29 7.52 -10.31
C ALA A 86 -2.47 6.14 -9.67
N GLU A 87 -1.57 5.18 -9.97
CA GLU A 87 -1.60 3.83 -9.39
C GLU A 87 -1.43 3.85 -7.86
N LYS A 88 -0.54 4.71 -7.33
CA LYS A 88 -0.40 4.89 -5.87
C LYS A 88 -1.67 5.42 -5.23
N LEU A 89 -2.29 6.44 -5.82
CA LEU A 89 -3.54 7.01 -5.31
C LEU A 89 -4.68 5.99 -5.30
N LEU A 90 -4.82 5.18 -6.35
CA LEU A 90 -5.80 4.11 -6.40
C LEU A 90 -5.54 3.06 -5.31
N LYS A 91 -4.29 2.64 -5.13
CA LYS A 91 -3.90 1.69 -4.08
C LYS A 91 -4.15 2.22 -2.67
N GLU A 92 -3.92 3.51 -2.44
CA GLU A 92 -4.22 4.17 -1.17
C GLU A 92 -5.73 4.20 -0.88
N LYS A 93 -6.55 4.51 -1.89
CA LYS A 93 -8.01 4.45 -1.78
C LYS A 93 -8.50 3.04 -1.43
N GLU A 94 -8.04 2.02 -2.16
CA GLU A 94 -8.37 0.64 -1.85
C GLU A 94 -7.92 0.22 -0.43
N ALA A 95 -6.75 0.66 0.00
CA ALA A 95 -6.26 0.37 1.35
C ALA A 95 -7.10 1.06 2.42
N ALA A 96 -7.54 2.30 2.18
CA ALA A 96 -8.44 3.03 3.06
C ALA A 96 -9.80 2.33 3.17
N GLU A 97 -10.40 1.92 2.04
CA GLU A 97 -11.65 1.15 2.01
C GLU A 97 -11.52 -0.19 2.74
N LYS A 98 -10.41 -0.91 2.56
CA LYS A 98 -10.14 -2.15 3.31
C LYS A 98 -10.01 -1.89 4.81
N ARG A 99 -9.45 -0.75 5.23
CA ARG A 99 -9.36 -0.36 6.65
C ARG A 99 -10.73 -0.01 7.22
N THR A 100 -11.54 0.77 6.50
CA THR A 100 -12.89 1.12 6.95
C THR A 100 -13.78 -0.12 7.03
N ALA A 101 -13.73 -1.03 6.05
CA ALA A 101 -14.44 -2.31 6.10
C ALA A 101 -14.05 -3.15 7.33
N ARG A 102 -12.75 -3.23 7.66
CA ARG A 102 -12.27 -3.91 8.88
C ARG A 102 -12.77 -3.24 10.16
N ALA A 103 -12.75 -1.90 10.21
CA ALA A 103 -13.24 -1.15 11.37
C ALA A 103 -14.75 -1.36 11.57
N ASN A 104 -15.53 -1.32 10.49
CA ASN A 104 -16.96 -1.57 10.52
C ASN A 104 -17.27 -3.00 10.96
N ALA A 105 -16.59 -4.01 10.39
CA ALA A 105 -16.72 -5.40 10.83
C ALA A 105 -16.36 -5.59 12.31
N LYS A 106 -15.37 -4.85 12.84
CA LYS A 106 -15.05 -4.87 14.27
C LYS A 106 -16.18 -4.27 15.12
N LYS A 107 -16.71 -3.11 14.72
CA LYS A 107 -17.85 -2.47 15.39
C LYS A 107 -19.09 -3.36 15.39
N GLU A 108 -19.40 -4.03 14.28
CA GLU A 108 -20.51 -4.99 14.20
C GLU A 108 -20.31 -6.20 15.12
N ARG A 109 -19.08 -6.73 15.19
CA ARG A 109 -18.75 -7.81 16.13
C ARG A 109 -18.90 -7.38 17.59
N GLU A 110 -18.54 -6.16 17.93
CA GLU A 110 -18.72 -5.61 19.28
C GLU A 110 -20.19 -5.39 19.61
N LYS A 111 -20.98 -4.82 18.68
CA LYS A 111 -22.44 -4.68 18.82
C LYS A 111 -23.13 -6.03 19.03
N ALA A 112 -22.81 -7.03 18.19
CA ALA A 112 -23.38 -8.37 18.31
C ALA A 112 -23.00 -9.05 19.64
N LYS A 113 -21.81 -8.76 20.20
CA LYS A 113 -21.44 -9.24 21.54
C LYS A 113 -22.24 -8.52 22.62
N ALA A 114 -22.37 -7.21 22.54
CA ALA A 114 -23.17 -6.42 23.49
C ALA A 114 -24.64 -6.87 23.49
N GLU A 115 -25.25 -7.05 22.32
CA GLU A 115 -26.63 -7.58 22.19
C GLU A 115 -26.77 -8.98 22.78
N LYS A 116 -25.78 -9.86 22.57
CA LYS A 116 -25.78 -11.20 23.19
C LYS A 116 -25.71 -11.13 24.71
N GLU A 117 -24.92 -10.22 25.28
CA GLU A 117 -24.85 -10.06 26.74
C GLU A 117 -26.15 -9.43 27.28
N VAL A 118 -26.74 -8.45 26.60
CA VAL A 118 -28.05 -7.89 26.95
C VAL A 118 -29.13 -8.98 26.90
N ALA A 119 -29.14 -9.80 25.84
CA ALA A 119 -30.08 -10.92 25.72
C ALA A 119 -29.87 -11.98 26.83
N ARG A 120 -28.63 -12.21 27.26
CA ARG A 120 -28.31 -13.10 28.40
C ARG A 120 -28.85 -12.53 29.70
N ILE A 121 -28.64 -11.24 29.97
CA ILE A 121 -29.14 -10.56 31.17
C ILE A 121 -30.68 -10.62 31.21
N ALA A 122 -31.34 -10.24 30.11
CA ALA A 122 -32.80 -10.31 29.99
C ALA A 122 -33.34 -11.73 30.19
N ARG A 123 -32.62 -12.76 29.71
CA ARG A 123 -33.00 -14.17 29.93
C ARG A 123 -32.90 -14.57 31.40
N ILE A 124 -31.86 -14.12 32.10
CA ILE A 124 -31.68 -14.38 33.54
C ILE A 124 -32.81 -13.69 34.33
N GLU A 125 -33.10 -12.42 34.04
CA GLU A 125 -34.20 -11.67 34.66
C GLU A 125 -35.55 -12.37 34.43
N ALA A 126 -35.84 -12.78 33.20
CA ALA A 126 -37.07 -13.52 32.87
C ALA A 126 -37.17 -14.88 33.58
N GLN A 127 -36.06 -15.57 33.85
CA GLN A 127 -36.09 -16.78 34.68
C GLN A 127 -36.32 -16.46 36.16
N ASN A 128 -35.72 -15.39 36.67
CA ASN A 128 -35.88 -14.97 38.06
C ASN A 128 -37.33 -14.54 38.34
N THR A 129 -37.99 -13.78 37.46
CA THR A 129 -39.41 -13.42 37.62
C THR A 129 -40.34 -14.63 37.62
N LYS A 130 -40.09 -15.62 36.75
CA LYS A 130 -40.82 -16.90 36.74
C LYS A 130 -40.64 -17.70 38.03
N LYS A 131 -39.42 -17.73 38.58
CA LYS A 131 -39.16 -18.40 39.87
C LYS A 131 -39.92 -17.69 40.99
N VAL A 132 -39.86 -16.36 41.05
CA VAL A 132 -40.56 -15.54 42.07
C VAL A 132 -42.08 -15.78 42.01
N SER A 133 -42.68 -15.75 40.82
CA SER A 133 -44.12 -16.00 40.66
C SER A 133 -44.53 -17.42 41.07
N GLN A 134 -43.72 -18.44 40.76
CA GLN A 134 -43.96 -19.82 41.22
C GLN A 134 -43.86 -19.96 42.75
N THR A 135 -42.89 -19.31 43.41
CA THR A 135 -42.81 -19.30 44.88
C THR A 135 -44.00 -18.60 45.52
N ALA A 136 -44.47 -17.48 44.96
CA ALA A 136 -45.65 -16.76 45.47
C ALA A 136 -46.93 -17.60 45.39
N GLN A 137 -47.10 -18.40 44.33
CA GLN A 137 -48.23 -19.34 44.22
C GLN A 137 -48.16 -20.49 45.25
N LYS A 138 -46.96 -20.93 45.63
CA LYS A 138 -46.75 -21.98 46.65
C LYS A 138 -46.91 -21.48 48.10
N GLY A 139 -47.10 -20.18 48.30
CA GLY A 139 -47.30 -19.56 49.62
C GLY A 139 -48.63 -19.90 50.32
N LYS A 140 -49.57 -20.54 49.63
CA LYS A 140 -50.76 -21.13 50.27
C LYS A 140 -50.53 -22.62 50.56
N ARG A 141 -49.76 -22.93 51.59
CA ARG A 141 -49.66 -24.30 52.13
C ARG A 141 -50.85 -24.60 53.04
N LYS A 142 -51.63 -25.64 52.72
CA LYS A 142 -52.35 -26.45 53.72
C LYS A 142 -51.29 -27.27 54.49
N ALA A 143 -51.50 -27.46 55.79
CA ALA A 143 -50.60 -28.16 56.70
C ALA A 143 -50.28 -29.60 56.25
N SER A 144 -49.11 -30.08 56.67
CA SER A 144 -48.42 -31.33 56.31
C SER A 144 -49.28 -32.59 56.35
N ALA A 145 -49.30 -33.35 55.25
CA ALA A 145 -49.66 -34.77 55.22
C ALA A 145 -48.39 -35.65 55.32
N PRO A 146 -48.46 -36.86 55.90
CA PRO A 146 -47.29 -37.66 56.26
C PRO A 146 -46.60 -38.31 55.05
N ALA A 147 -45.30 -38.57 55.19
CA ALA A 147 -44.43 -39.08 54.14
C ALA A 147 -44.61 -40.59 53.88
N LEU A 148 -44.67 -40.97 52.61
CA LEU A 148 -44.68 -42.37 52.13
C LEU A 148 -43.26 -43.00 52.19
N PRO A 149 -43.15 -44.33 52.37
CA PRO A 149 -41.89 -45.00 52.66
C PRO A 149 -40.97 -45.14 51.44
N LYS A 150 -39.66 -45.07 51.68
CA LYS A 150 -38.61 -45.16 50.66
C LYS A 150 -38.42 -46.59 50.16
N ALA A 151 -38.48 -46.79 48.84
CA ALA A 151 -38.14 -48.05 48.19
C ALA A 151 -36.60 -48.26 48.11
N LYS A 152 -36.20 -49.51 48.34
CA LYS A 152 -34.83 -50.04 48.45
C LYS A 152 -34.11 -50.00 47.09
N ARG A 153 -32.92 -49.38 47.02
CA ARG A 153 -32.04 -49.44 45.82
C ARG A 153 -31.36 -50.80 45.75
N GLN A 154 -31.58 -51.55 44.67
CA GLN A 154 -30.72 -52.68 44.29
C GLN A 154 -29.50 -52.17 43.51
N ARG A 155 -28.31 -52.66 43.88
CA ARG A 155 -27.09 -52.59 43.07
C ARG A 155 -27.14 -53.72 42.05
N SER A 156 -27.20 -53.40 40.76
CA SER A 156 -26.93 -54.36 39.69
C SER A 156 -25.49 -54.16 39.20
N GLY A 157 -24.63 -55.13 39.52
CA GLY A 157 -23.42 -55.38 38.75
C GLY A 157 -23.81 -56.16 37.51
N GLY A 158 -23.43 -55.66 36.34
CA GLY A 158 -23.69 -56.31 35.05
C GLY A 158 -22.46 -56.21 34.18
N SER A 159 -21.68 -57.29 34.16
CA SER A 159 -20.75 -57.61 33.07
C SER A 159 -21.55 -58.40 32.03
N ALA A 160 -21.54 -57.96 30.76
CA ALA A 160 -21.47 -58.84 29.59
C ALA A 160 -21.39 -57.99 28.30
N THR A 161 -20.27 -58.20 27.59
CA THR A 161 -20.02 -58.24 26.14
C THR A 161 -21.27 -58.25 25.22
N VAL A 162 -21.28 -57.65 24.02
CA VAL A 162 -20.63 -58.14 22.77
C VAL A 162 -20.79 -57.10 21.62
N ALA A 163 -19.75 -57.03 20.78
CA ALA A 163 -19.65 -56.63 19.36
C ALA A 163 -20.26 -55.32 18.82
N ALA A 164 -19.43 -54.50 18.17
CA ALA A 164 -19.30 -54.46 16.71
C ALA A 164 -18.39 -53.30 16.26
N ALA A 165 -17.85 -53.45 15.04
CA ALA A 165 -17.21 -52.44 14.21
C ALA A 165 -15.73 -52.10 14.48
N ARG A 166 -14.89 -52.78 13.69
CA ARG A 166 -13.59 -52.35 13.17
C ARG A 166 -13.50 -50.82 12.98
N PRO A 167 -12.57 -50.10 13.64
CA PRO A 167 -12.20 -48.77 13.20
C PRO A 167 -11.10 -48.88 12.14
N GLU A 168 -11.31 -48.17 11.05
CA GLU A 168 -10.28 -47.84 10.05
C GLU A 168 -9.06 -47.15 10.68
N PRO A 169 -7.88 -47.23 10.03
CA PRO A 169 -6.65 -46.65 10.56
C PRO A 169 -6.79 -45.14 10.75
N VAL A 170 -6.59 -44.69 12.00
CA VAL A 170 -6.47 -43.28 12.37
C VAL A 170 -5.25 -42.70 11.64
N PRO A 171 -5.36 -41.59 10.87
CA PRO A 171 -4.19 -40.94 10.31
C PRO A 171 -3.35 -40.36 11.45
N ALA A 172 -2.05 -40.64 11.42
CA ALA A 172 -1.08 -40.12 12.38
C ALA A 172 -1.17 -38.58 12.49
N ALA A 173 -1.13 -38.07 13.72
CA ALA A 173 -1.20 -36.64 13.99
C ALA A 173 -0.12 -35.86 13.21
N PRO A 174 -0.45 -34.73 12.56
CA PRO A 174 0.51 -33.98 11.77
C PRO A 174 1.63 -33.47 12.67
N SER A 175 2.89 -33.64 12.21
CA SER A 175 4.06 -33.11 12.90
C SER A 175 3.89 -31.63 13.17
N LYS A 176 4.22 -31.14 14.37
CA LYS A 176 4.03 -29.74 14.74
C LYS A 176 4.99 -28.87 13.92
N VAL A 177 4.45 -28.11 12.97
CA VAL A 177 5.19 -27.27 12.03
C VAL A 177 5.05 -25.80 12.44
N ASN A 178 6.12 -24.99 12.30
CA ASN A 178 6.02 -23.55 12.54
C ASN A 178 5.28 -22.82 11.39
N SER A 179 4.98 -21.53 11.56
CA SER A 179 4.31 -20.69 10.54
C SER A 179 5.05 -20.59 9.20
N ARG A 180 6.30 -21.07 9.13
CA ARG A 180 7.16 -21.10 7.94
C ARG A 180 7.38 -22.52 7.40
N GLY A 181 6.59 -23.51 7.82
CA GLY A 181 6.67 -24.86 7.27
C GLY A 181 7.82 -25.73 7.79
N ARG A 182 8.53 -25.33 8.87
CA ARG A 182 9.62 -26.14 9.44
C ARG A 182 9.14 -27.05 10.58
N THR A 183 9.55 -28.32 10.54
CA THR A 183 9.26 -29.33 11.58
C THR A 183 9.94 -28.99 12.90
N ILE A 184 9.17 -28.89 13.97
CA ILE A 184 9.68 -28.55 15.31
C ILE A 184 10.13 -29.83 16.01
N LYS A 185 11.45 -30.00 16.20
CA LYS A 185 12.01 -31.07 17.04
C LYS A 185 12.17 -30.55 18.47
N ILE A 186 11.42 -31.12 19.42
CA ILE A 186 11.53 -30.78 20.84
C ILE A 186 12.86 -31.36 21.38
N PRO A 187 13.74 -30.55 21.99
CA PRO A 187 14.99 -31.01 22.60
C PRO A 187 14.75 -32.05 23.71
N GLN A 188 15.66 -33.00 23.87
CA GLN A 188 15.50 -34.12 24.83
C GLN A 188 15.33 -33.67 26.28
N LYS A 189 15.92 -32.53 26.66
CA LYS A 189 15.76 -31.93 28.00
C LYS A 189 14.33 -31.48 28.33
N PHE A 190 13.45 -31.39 27.33
CA PHE A 190 12.04 -31.01 27.47
C PHE A 190 11.07 -32.15 27.11
N ARG A 191 11.59 -33.38 26.96
CA ARG A 191 10.75 -34.58 26.81
C ARG A 191 10.43 -35.18 28.18
#